data_AF-A0A819P388-F1
#
_entry.id   AF-A0A819P388-F1
#
_cell.length_a   1.000
_cell.length_b   1.000
_cell.length_c   1.000
_cell.angle_alpha   90.00
_cell.angle_beta   90.00
_cell.angle_gamma   90.00
#
_symmetry.space_group_name_H-M   'P 1'
#
loop_
_entity.id
_entity.type
_entity.pdbx_description
1 polymer ?
#
loop_
_entity_poly.entity_id
_entity_poly.type
_entity_poly.pdbx_seq_one_letter_code
_entity_poly.pdbx_strand_id
1 'polypeptide(L)'
;MRHLTQKERLFVVKEAQKPNKKLSIIARALSCDRRTVSRVLGRFHETGLLVDQEKPGRPTALTDSQQKLLDKYISKHPTATANQLSNYVFNTFGIRVSGRTLQRYRRTLGFCPRKQHIKVKSTQGQVEKRHLFAVQHQNSNIKKWIFIDETQVQLRNTGTIVWVKRGEPTPIHEISSLRAYVNLWGAIWWNGKTFARYDNYINQTIYQQLLEYHLGPYIHKCRRYAVAQDKLRSHWTKPIRQRFEDHGLQLLD
;
A
#
# COMPACT_ATOMS: atom_id res chain seq x y z
N MET A 1 6.63 2.16 47.34
CA MET A 1 5.25 2.27 47.85
C MET A 1 4.39 1.31 47.03
N ARG A 2 3.72 0.32 47.64
CA ARG A 2 2.92 -0.68 46.92
C ARG A 2 1.67 -0.04 46.33
N HIS A 3 1.43 -0.24 45.04
CA HIS A 3 0.18 0.15 44.39
C HIS A 3 -0.88 -0.91 44.67
N LEU A 4 -1.98 -0.51 45.30
CA LEU A 4 -3.13 -1.39 45.53
C LEU A 4 -3.96 -1.52 44.25
N THR A 5 -4.37 -2.73 43.92
CA THR A 5 -5.33 -3.06 42.87
C THR A 5 -6.73 -2.55 43.24
N GLN A 6 -7.64 -2.47 42.26
CA GLN A 6 -9.00 -2.01 42.49
C GLN A 6 -9.77 -2.88 43.51
N LYS A 7 -9.55 -4.21 43.50
CA LYS A 7 -10.13 -5.13 44.49
C LYS A 7 -9.61 -4.87 45.90
N GLU A 8 -8.31 -4.61 46.05
CA GLU A 8 -7.72 -4.28 47.35
C GLU A 8 -8.18 -2.90 47.85
N ARG A 9 -8.37 -1.92 46.96
CA ARG A 9 -8.95 -0.62 47.32
C ARG A 9 -10.41 -0.75 47.76
N LEU A 10 -11.20 -1.61 47.10
CA LEU A 10 -12.55 -1.94 47.53
C LEU A 10 -12.55 -2.63 48.90
N PHE A 11 -11.61 -3.54 49.13
CA PHE A 11 -11.42 -4.17 50.45
C PHE A 11 -11.11 -3.13 51.54
N VAL A 12 -10.23 -2.16 51.25
CA VAL A 12 -9.95 -1.03 52.16
C VAL A 12 -11.23 -0.30 52.55
N VAL A 13 -12.06 0.08 51.58
CA VAL A 13 -13.32 0.81 51.84
C VAL A 13 -14.29 -0.04 52.64
N LYS A 14 -14.48 -1.31 52.28
CA LYS A 14 -15.40 -2.22 52.98
C LYS A 14 -14.96 -2.48 54.43
N GLU A 15 -13.69 -2.71 54.68
CA GLU A 15 -13.18 -2.96 56.04
C GLU A 15 -13.21 -1.70 56.91
N ALA A 16 -13.00 -0.52 56.33
CA ALA A 16 -13.05 0.74 57.07
C ALA A 16 -14.47 1.14 57.52
N GLN A 17 -15.52 0.62 56.88
CA GLN A 17 -16.92 0.84 57.29
C GLN A 17 -17.33 -0.01 58.51
N LYS A 18 -16.54 -1.02 58.90
CA LYS A 18 -16.85 -1.87 60.05
C LYS A 18 -16.53 -1.13 61.36
N PRO A 19 -17.39 -1.22 62.40
CA PRO A 19 -17.16 -0.54 63.67
C PRO A 19 -15.84 -0.99 64.31
N ASN A 20 -15.12 -0.03 64.92
CA ASN A 20 -13.84 -0.22 65.63
C ASN A 20 -12.67 -0.79 64.82
N LYS A 21 -12.70 -0.75 63.47
CA LYS A 21 -11.59 -1.24 62.65
C LYS A 21 -10.44 -0.21 62.58
N LYS A 22 -9.26 -0.58 63.09
CA LYS A 22 -8.04 0.25 63.01
C LYS A 22 -7.41 0.16 61.62
N LEU A 23 -7.04 1.31 61.02
CA LEU A 23 -6.38 1.38 59.71
C LEU A 23 -5.07 0.57 59.63
N SER A 24 -4.35 0.41 60.73
CA SER A 24 -3.14 -0.41 60.81
C SER A 24 -3.39 -1.90 60.58
N ILE A 25 -4.59 -2.40 60.92
CA ILE A 25 -4.98 -3.79 60.69
C ILE A 25 -5.24 -4.02 59.19
N ILE A 26 -5.94 -3.08 58.55
CA ILE A 26 -6.19 -3.11 57.10
C ILE A 26 -4.86 -3.03 56.34
N ALA A 27 -3.95 -2.14 56.78
CA ALA A 27 -2.63 -2.00 56.20
C ALA A 27 -1.79 -3.29 56.31
N ARG A 28 -1.84 -3.97 57.46
CA ARG A 28 -1.18 -5.26 57.67
C ARG A 28 -1.76 -6.36 56.81
N ALA A 29 -3.09 -6.43 56.68
CA ALA A 29 -3.78 -7.43 55.86
C ALA A 29 -3.42 -7.30 54.36
N LEU A 30 -3.13 -6.08 53.91
CA LEU A 30 -2.73 -5.79 52.53
C LEU A 30 -1.21 -5.60 52.34
N SER A 31 -0.41 -5.88 53.37
CA SER A 31 1.04 -5.64 53.42
C SER A 31 1.43 -4.30 52.77
N CYS A 32 0.79 -3.21 53.21
CA CYS A 32 1.02 -1.86 52.71
C CYS A 32 1.17 -0.86 53.87
N ASP A 33 1.60 0.36 53.57
CA ASP A 33 1.76 1.41 54.59
C ASP A 33 0.39 1.98 55.00
N ARG A 34 0.20 2.30 56.29
CA ARG A 34 -1.01 2.96 56.81
C ARG A 34 -1.39 4.23 56.02
N ARG A 35 -0.40 5.01 55.56
CA ARG A 35 -0.61 6.20 54.70
C ARG A 35 -1.28 5.83 53.38
N THR A 36 -1.03 4.63 52.85
CA THR A 36 -1.66 4.14 51.61
C THR A 36 -3.15 3.89 51.85
N VAL A 37 -3.50 3.24 52.95
CA VAL A 37 -4.90 3.04 53.37
C VAL A 37 -5.60 4.38 53.60
N SER A 38 -4.96 5.31 54.32
CA SER A 38 -5.46 6.66 54.56
C SER A 38 -5.71 7.44 53.26
N ARG A 39 -4.79 7.38 52.30
CA ARG A 39 -4.94 8.04 50.98
C ARG A 39 -6.08 7.45 50.18
N VAL A 40 -6.23 6.12 50.17
CA VAL A 40 -7.34 5.46 49.44
C VAL A 40 -8.68 5.87 50.03
N LEU A 41 -8.82 5.88 51.35
CA LEU A 41 -10.05 6.29 52.02
C LEU A 41 -10.34 7.78 51.79
N GLY A 42 -9.37 8.66 51.99
CA GLY A 42 -9.53 10.09 51.75
C GLY A 42 -10.01 10.37 50.32
N ARG A 43 -9.35 9.76 49.33
CA ARG A 43 -9.75 9.92 47.93
C ARG A 43 -11.14 9.35 47.65
N PHE A 44 -11.50 8.22 48.26
CA PHE A 44 -12.83 7.64 48.11
C PHE A 44 -13.91 8.54 48.73
N HIS A 45 -13.64 9.15 49.88
CA HIS A 45 -14.56 10.11 50.51
C HIS A 45 -14.72 11.40 49.67
N GLU A 46 -13.65 11.89 49.04
CA GLU A 46 -13.69 13.10 48.21
C GLU A 46 -14.34 12.87 46.83
N THR A 47 -14.05 11.74 46.19
CA THR A 47 -14.40 11.53 44.76
C THR A 47 -15.41 10.40 44.51
N GLY A 48 -15.62 9.51 45.48
CA GLY A 48 -16.39 8.27 45.29
C GLY A 48 -15.70 7.22 44.40
N LEU A 49 -14.50 7.49 43.86
CA LEU A 49 -13.85 6.67 42.85
C LEU A 49 -12.67 5.85 43.39
N LEU A 50 -12.68 4.55 43.13
CA LEU A 50 -11.58 3.63 43.45
C LEU A 50 -10.52 3.50 42.34
N VAL A 51 -10.84 4.01 41.13
CA VAL A 51 -9.96 3.95 39.94
C VAL A 51 -9.08 5.18 39.88
N ASP A 52 -7.79 5.03 39.60
CA ASP A 52 -6.92 6.20 39.44
C ASP A 52 -7.44 7.10 38.31
N GLN A 53 -7.48 8.40 38.56
CA GLN A 53 -7.75 9.36 37.48
C GLN A 53 -6.62 9.28 36.45
N GLU A 54 -6.97 9.49 35.19
CA GLU A 54 -5.95 9.66 34.16
C GLU A 54 -5.05 10.83 34.55
N LYS A 55 -3.77 10.54 34.70
CA LYS A 55 -2.79 11.59 34.91
C LYS A 55 -2.60 12.31 33.58
N PRO A 56 -2.64 13.65 33.54
CA PRO A 56 -2.32 14.36 32.32
C PRO A 56 -0.91 13.94 31.89
N GLY A 57 -0.81 13.40 30.68
CA GLY A 57 0.46 13.04 30.09
C GLY A 57 1.35 14.27 29.92
N ARG A 58 2.61 14.05 29.52
CA ARG A 58 3.49 15.14 29.13
C ARG A 58 2.80 15.96 28.02
N PRO A 59 2.75 17.30 28.12
CA PRO A 59 2.19 18.14 27.07
C PRO A 59 2.83 17.85 25.70
N THR A 60 2.01 17.87 24.65
CA THR A 60 2.50 17.72 23.27
C THR A 60 3.33 18.94 22.89
N ALA A 61 4.30 18.73 21.99
CA ALA A 61 5.16 19.82 21.52
C ALA A 61 4.40 20.86 20.69
N LEU A 62 3.28 20.47 20.07
CA LEU A 62 2.40 21.34 19.29
C LEU A 62 1.02 21.40 19.95
N THR A 63 0.46 22.60 20.00
CA THR A 63 -0.94 22.82 20.41
C THR A 63 -1.91 22.27 19.36
N ASP A 64 -3.18 22.11 19.73
CA ASP A 64 -4.21 21.65 18.79
C ASP A 64 -4.38 22.58 17.58
N SER A 65 -4.23 23.90 17.78
CA SER A 65 -4.28 24.88 16.69
C SER A 65 -3.09 24.72 15.72
N GLN A 66 -1.89 24.48 16.26
CA GLN A 66 -0.69 24.22 15.46
C GLN A 66 -0.78 22.87 14.72
N GLN A 67 -1.35 21.85 15.36
CA GLN A 67 -1.60 20.55 14.71
C GLN A 67 -2.60 20.67 13.55
N LYS A 68 -3.65 21.49 13.68
CA LYS A 68 -4.58 21.80 12.58
C LYS A 68 -3.91 22.52 11.41
N LEU A 69 -2.94 23.39 11.67
CA LEU A 69 -2.16 24.04 10.60
C LEU A 69 -1.21 23.05 9.92
N LEU A 70 -0.56 22.19 10.71
CA LEU A 70 0.28 21.11 10.19
C LEU A 70 -0.53 20.13 9.31
N ASP A 71 -1.76 19.79 9.71
CA ASP A 71 -2.68 18.95 8.93
C ASP A 71 -2.99 19.55 7.54
N LYS A 72 -3.36 20.84 7.50
CA LYS A 72 -3.59 21.56 6.23
C LYS A 72 -2.33 21.59 5.36
N TYR A 73 -1.16 21.78 5.97
CA TYR A 73 0.11 21.81 5.24
C TYR A 73 0.44 20.43 4.64
N ILE A 74 0.32 19.36 5.41
CA ILE A 74 0.57 17.98 4.95
C ILE A 74 -0.40 17.62 3.81
N SER A 75 -1.68 18.02 3.92
CA SER A 75 -2.69 17.77 2.88
C SER A 75 -2.34 18.44 1.55
N LYS A 76 -1.76 19.65 1.58
CA LYS A 76 -1.30 20.35 0.38
C LYS A 76 0.04 19.83 -0.16
N HIS A 77 0.86 19.23 0.71
CA HIS A 77 2.21 18.75 0.40
C HIS A 77 2.39 17.28 0.84
N PRO A 78 1.66 16.32 0.22
CA PRO A 78 1.63 14.92 0.68
C PRO A 78 2.98 14.21 0.56
N THR A 79 3.89 14.71 -0.28
CA THR A 79 5.24 14.16 -0.50
C THR A 79 6.30 14.77 0.43
N ALA A 80 5.94 15.74 1.29
CA ALA A 80 6.90 16.39 2.17
C ALA A 80 7.62 15.38 3.05
N THR A 81 8.94 15.50 3.17
CA THR A 81 9.75 14.67 4.05
C THR A 81 9.61 15.11 5.51
N ALA A 82 10.05 14.27 6.45
CA ALA A 82 10.07 14.64 7.86
C ALA A 82 10.94 15.89 8.14
N ASN A 83 12.04 16.06 7.40
CA ASN A 83 12.90 17.25 7.51
C ASN A 83 12.20 18.51 6.98
N GLN A 84 11.53 18.42 5.84
CA GLN A 84 10.75 19.55 5.30
C GLN A 84 9.62 19.97 6.25
N LEU A 85 8.92 19.00 6.84
CA LEU A 85 7.91 19.28 7.86
C LEU A 85 8.52 19.89 9.13
N SER A 86 9.69 19.42 9.56
CA SER A 86 10.39 20.01 10.71
C SER A 86 10.76 21.47 10.44
N ASN A 87 11.26 21.78 9.25
CA ASN A 87 11.58 23.15 8.86
C ASN A 87 10.33 24.02 8.80
N TYR A 88 9.22 23.50 8.25
CA TYR A 88 7.93 24.21 8.26
C TYR A 88 7.46 24.55 9.68
N VAL A 89 7.50 23.57 10.60
CA VAL A 89 7.09 23.76 12.00
C VAL A 89 8.00 24.76 12.70
N PHE A 90 9.32 24.67 12.49
CA PHE A 90 10.27 25.62 13.06
C PHE A 90 10.06 27.04 12.54
N ASN A 91 9.88 27.21 11.23
CA ASN A 91 9.70 28.54 10.63
C ASN A 91 8.35 29.17 10.98
N THR A 92 7.31 28.35 11.17
CA THR A 92 5.95 28.85 11.45
C THR A 92 5.71 29.09 12.94
N PHE A 93 6.29 28.26 13.81
CA PHE A 93 5.99 28.27 15.24
C PHE A 93 7.21 28.45 16.15
N GLY A 94 8.43 28.48 15.60
CA GLY A 94 9.68 28.56 16.37
C GLY A 94 10.06 27.26 17.11
N ILE A 95 9.36 26.15 16.83
CA ILE A 95 9.50 24.89 17.58
C ILE A 95 10.29 23.86 16.78
N ARG A 96 11.35 23.30 17.37
CA ARG A 96 12.07 22.16 16.78
C ARG A 96 11.40 20.85 17.18
N VAL A 97 11.04 20.04 16.18
CA VAL A 97 10.48 18.70 16.39
C VAL A 97 11.26 17.66 15.62
N SER A 98 11.50 16.52 16.27
CA SER A 98 12.15 15.39 15.60
C SER A 98 11.27 14.80 14.50
N GLY A 99 11.89 14.16 13.50
CA GLY A 99 11.17 13.40 12.47
C GLY A 99 10.27 12.30 13.05
N ARG A 100 10.65 11.67 14.16
CA ARG A 100 9.84 10.66 14.85
C ARG A 100 8.57 11.27 15.45
N THR A 101 8.66 12.48 15.99
CA THR A 101 7.49 13.23 16.50
C THR A 101 6.54 13.59 15.36
N LEU A 102 7.07 14.06 14.23
CA LEU A 102 6.27 14.37 13.04
C LEU A 102 5.58 13.15 12.44
N GLN A 103 6.23 11.98 12.47
CA GLN A 103 5.61 10.73 12.06
C GLN A 103 4.46 10.33 12.99
N ARG A 104 4.59 10.56 14.30
CA ARG A 104 3.49 10.36 15.26
C ARG A 104 2.33 11.30 14.96
N TYR A 105 2.60 12.60 14.80
CA TYR A 105 1.56 13.57 14.43
C TYR A 105 0.83 13.20 13.15
N ARG A 106 1.56 12.79 12.09
CA ARG A 106 0.93 12.27 10.87
C ARG A 106 -0.09 11.16 11.15
N ARG A 107 0.27 10.18 11.97
CA ARG A 107 -0.63 9.07 12.32
C ARG A 107 -1.82 9.53 13.16
N THR A 108 -1.59 10.38 14.15
CA THR A 108 -2.66 10.93 15.00
C THR A 108 -3.64 11.79 14.21
N LEU A 109 -3.15 12.50 13.19
CA LEU A 109 -3.97 13.28 12.24
C LEU A 109 -4.64 12.42 11.15
N GLY A 110 -4.47 11.09 11.18
CA GLY A 110 -5.12 10.17 10.25
C GLY A 110 -4.38 9.93 8.93
N PHE A 111 -3.16 10.46 8.75
CA PHE A 111 -2.37 10.18 7.55
C PHE A 111 -1.71 8.81 7.59
N CYS A 112 -1.82 8.09 6.49
CA CYS A 112 -1.19 6.80 6.28
C CYS A 112 -0.16 6.87 5.13
N PRO A 113 1.05 6.30 5.29
CA PRO A 113 2.00 6.22 4.20
C PRO A 113 1.44 5.30 3.09
N ARG A 114 1.53 5.77 1.84
CA ARG A 114 1.15 5.05 0.64
C ARG A 114 2.19 5.29 -0.45
N LYS A 115 2.42 4.30 -1.31
CA LYS A 115 3.20 4.52 -2.53
C LYS A 115 2.34 5.32 -3.50
N GLN A 116 2.90 6.37 -4.07
CA GLN A 116 2.23 7.13 -5.12
C GLN A 116 2.07 6.24 -6.35
N HIS A 117 0.86 6.22 -6.92
CA HIS A 117 0.63 5.54 -8.19
C HIS A 117 1.22 6.36 -9.33
N ILE A 118 2.19 5.79 -10.04
CA ILE A 118 2.79 6.41 -11.22
C ILE A 118 1.91 6.06 -12.42
N LYS A 119 1.41 7.07 -13.13
CA LYS A 119 0.70 6.90 -14.40
C LYS A 119 1.30 7.79 -15.46
N VAL A 120 1.38 7.29 -16.69
CA VAL A 120 1.71 8.11 -17.85
C VAL A 120 0.62 9.17 -18.03
N LYS A 121 1.00 10.41 -18.32
CA LYS A 121 0.05 11.49 -18.59
C LYS A 121 -0.62 11.24 -19.94
N SER A 122 -1.93 10.99 -19.93
CA SER A 122 -2.73 10.91 -21.15
C SER A 122 -3.02 12.31 -21.70
N THR A 123 -3.03 12.46 -23.02
CA THR A 123 -3.52 13.68 -23.68
C THR A 123 -5.05 13.71 -23.67
N GLN A 124 -5.65 14.91 -23.81
CA GLN A 124 -7.11 15.05 -23.86
C GLN A 124 -7.75 14.17 -24.95
N GLY A 125 -7.19 14.18 -26.17
CA GLY A 125 -7.66 13.33 -27.26
C GLY A 125 -7.51 11.82 -27.00
N GLN A 126 -6.51 11.39 -26.20
CA GLN A 126 -6.42 9.98 -25.78
C GLN A 126 -7.52 9.63 -24.77
N VAL A 127 -7.86 10.55 -23.87
CA VAL A 127 -8.96 10.35 -22.91
C VAL A 127 -10.28 10.21 -23.65
N GLU A 128 -10.56 11.08 -24.61
CA GLU A 128 -11.78 11.04 -25.42
C GLU A 128 -11.89 9.75 -26.24
N LYS A 129 -10.80 9.31 -26.89
CA LYS A 129 -10.77 8.04 -27.62
C LYS A 129 -11.04 6.84 -26.71
N ARG A 130 -10.45 6.82 -25.51
CA ARG A 130 -10.69 5.76 -24.52
C ARG A 130 -12.15 5.76 -24.04
N HIS A 131 -12.71 6.96 -23.80
CA HIS A 131 -14.10 7.11 -23.40
C HIS A 131 -15.05 6.62 -24.50
N LEU A 132 -14.83 7.05 -25.74
CA LEU A 132 -15.62 6.62 -26.90
C LEU A 132 -15.58 5.10 -27.07
N PHE A 133 -14.39 4.49 -27.02
CA PHE A 133 -14.22 3.05 -27.11
C PHE A 133 -15.00 2.32 -26.00
N ALA A 134 -14.93 2.81 -24.76
CA ALA A 134 -15.66 2.22 -23.63
C ALA A 134 -17.18 2.31 -23.80
N VAL A 135 -17.69 3.45 -24.27
CA VAL A 135 -19.13 3.63 -24.54
C VAL A 135 -19.59 2.72 -25.69
N GLN A 136 -18.84 2.66 -26.79
CA GLN A 136 -19.16 1.81 -27.94
C GLN A 136 -19.24 0.33 -27.58
N HIS A 137 -18.38 -0.13 -26.66
CA HIS A 137 -18.26 -1.54 -26.30
C HIS A 137 -18.86 -1.89 -24.93
N GLN A 138 -19.61 -0.99 -24.30
CA GLN A 138 -20.16 -1.20 -22.95
C GLN A 138 -21.08 -2.44 -22.85
N ASN A 139 -21.76 -2.77 -23.96
CA ASN A 139 -22.68 -3.91 -24.06
C ASN A 139 -22.10 -5.05 -24.92
N SER A 140 -20.81 -5.00 -25.27
CA SER A 140 -20.18 -6.04 -26.08
C SER A 140 -20.04 -7.34 -25.29
N ASN A 141 -20.20 -8.47 -25.98
CA ASN A 141 -19.97 -9.77 -25.37
C ASN A 141 -18.45 -10.06 -25.33
N ILE A 142 -17.81 -9.72 -24.21
CA ILE A 142 -16.38 -9.95 -23.97
C ILE A 142 -15.97 -11.42 -24.08
N LYS A 143 -16.90 -12.37 -23.96
CA LYS A 143 -16.60 -13.80 -24.15
C LYS A 143 -16.22 -14.15 -25.59
N LYS A 144 -16.60 -13.28 -26.54
CA LYS A 144 -16.23 -13.37 -27.96
C LYS A 144 -15.03 -12.48 -28.30
N TRP A 145 -14.20 -12.13 -27.32
CA TRP A 145 -13.00 -11.33 -27.55
C TRP A 145 -11.74 -12.19 -27.43
N ILE A 146 -10.75 -11.86 -28.27
CA ILE A 146 -9.38 -12.35 -28.19
C ILE A 146 -8.51 -11.14 -27.84
N PHE A 147 -7.75 -11.24 -26.76
CA PHE A 147 -6.76 -10.25 -26.38
C PHE A 147 -5.39 -10.75 -26.79
N ILE A 148 -4.67 -9.96 -27.58
CA ILE A 148 -3.32 -10.26 -28.05
C ILE A 148 -2.39 -9.19 -27.51
N ASP A 149 -1.31 -9.62 -26.85
CA ASP A 149 -0.31 -8.70 -26.31
C ASP A 149 1.07 -9.37 -26.26
N GLU A 150 2.10 -8.53 -26.21
CA GLU A 150 3.49 -8.92 -26.02
C GLU A 150 3.99 -8.45 -24.66
N THR A 151 4.74 -9.31 -23.98
CA THR A 151 5.39 -8.94 -22.73
C THR A 151 6.84 -9.40 -22.70
N GLN A 152 7.68 -8.57 -22.09
CA GLN A 152 9.04 -8.95 -21.76
C GLN A 152 9.11 -9.38 -20.31
N VAL A 153 9.44 -10.66 -20.08
CA VAL A 153 9.65 -11.20 -18.74
C VAL A 153 11.13 -11.06 -18.40
N GLN A 154 11.44 -10.15 -17.48
CA GLN A 154 12.78 -10.00 -16.96
C GLN A 154 13.12 -11.16 -16.03
N LEU A 155 14.08 -11.98 -16.43
CA LEU A 155 14.70 -13.00 -15.60
C LEU A 155 15.75 -12.30 -14.73
N ARG A 156 15.30 -11.63 -13.67
CA ARG A 156 16.22 -10.87 -12.82
C ARG A 156 17.17 -11.86 -12.13
N ASN A 157 18.45 -11.83 -12.51
CA ASN A 157 19.51 -12.39 -11.67
C ASN A 157 19.73 -11.38 -10.54
N THR A 158 19.03 -11.56 -9.41
CA THR A 158 19.09 -10.61 -8.27
C THR A 158 20.41 -10.76 -7.48
N GLY A 159 21.37 -11.49 -8.03
CA GLY A 159 22.56 -11.93 -7.32
C GLY A 159 22.20 -12.97 -6.26
N THR A 160 23.21 -13.75 -5.88
CA THR A 160 23.11 -14.65 -4.73
C THR A 160 23.42 -13.86 -3.46
N ILE A 161 22.80 -14.22 -2.33
CA ILE A 161 23.18 -13.65 -1.03
C ILE A 161 24.64 -14.04 -0.75
N VAL A 162 25.49 -13.04 -0.60
CA VAL A 162 26.88 -13.19 -0.17
C VAL A 162 27.02 -12.71 1.27
N TRP A 163 27.70 -13.50 2.10
CA TRP A 163 27.98 -13.14 3.49
C TRP A 163 29.35 -12.45 3.55
N VAL A 164 29.36 -11.16 3.88
CA VAL A 164 30.57 -10.32 3.91
C VAL A 164 30.69 -9.66 5.29
N LYS A 165 31.92 -9.61 5.83
CA LYS A 165 32.18 -8.96 7.12
C LYS A 165 31.91 -7.45 7.03
N ARG A 166 31.43 -6.86 8.12
CA ARG A 166 31.12 -5.42 8.18
C ARG A 166 32.40 -4.60 7.94
N GLY A 167 32.38 -3.74 6.92
CA GLY A 167 33.52 -2.90 6.53
C GLY A 167 34.28 -3.43 5.32
N GLU A 168 34.07 -4.69 4.92
CA GLU A 168 34.69 -5.27 3.73
C GLU A 168 33.85 -4.99 2.47
N PRO A 169 34.49 -4.83 1.30
CA PRO A 169 33.78 -4.68 0.04
C PRO A 169 33.04 -5.95 -0.34
N THR A 170 31.87 -5.81 -0.99
CA THR A 170 31.12 -6.94 -1.52
C THR A 170 31.82 -7.51 -2.75
N PRO A 171 32.02 -8.83 -2.88
CA PRO A 171 32.64 -9.42 -4.05
C PRO A 171 31.83 -9.15 -5.32
N ILE A 172 32.52 -8.80 -6.40
CA ILE A 172 31.90 -8.50 -7.70
C ILE A 172 31.57 -9.82 -8.41
N HIS A 173 30.32 -9.98 -8.85
CA HIS A 173 29.90 -11.05 -9.75
C HIS A 173 29.68 -10.48 -11.15
N GLU A 174 30.62 -10.77 -12.06
CA GLU A 174 30.55 -10.32 -13.45
C GLU A 174 29.62 -11.22 -14.26
N ILE A 175 28.69 -10.63 -15.00
CA ILE A 175 27.83 -11.33 -15.94
C ILE A 175 27.93 -10.68 -17.32
N SER A 176 27.82 -11.49 -18.37
CA SER A 176 27.95 -11.05 -19.77
C SER A 176 26.84 -10.09 -20.22
N SER A 177 25.69 -10.09 -19.55
CA SER A 177 24.60 -9.15 -19.76
C SER A 177 23.78 -8.97 -18.49
N LEU A 178 23.50 -7.72 -18.12
CA LEU A 178 22.55 -7.39 -17.06
C LEU A 178 21.08 -7.66 -17.48
N ARG A 179 20.85 -7.98 -18.75
CA ARG A 179 19.53 -8.17 -19.37
C ARG A 179 19.37 -9.64 -19.73
N ALA A 180 18.91 -10.44 -18.77
CA ALA A 180 18.29 -11.73 -19.08
C ALA A 180 16.77 -11.50 -19.14
N TYR A 181 16.20 -11.55 -20.33
CA TYR A 181 14.76 -11.46 -20.51
C TYR A 181 14.30 -12.44 -21.59
N VAL A 182 13.03 -12.79 -21.53
CA VAL A 182 12.34 -13.56 -22.58
C VAL A 182 11.18 -12.72 -23.07
N ASN A 183 11.07 -12.54 -24.39
CA ASN A 183 9.87 -11.94 -24.95
C ASN A 183 8.83 -13.03 -25.19
N LEU A 184 7.61 -12.76 -24.76
CA LEU A 184 6.47 -13.63 -24.89
C LEU A 184 5.39 -12.91 -25.67
N TRP A 185 4.85 -13.59 -26.66
CA TRP A 185 3.63 -13.23 -27.34
C TRP A 185 2.52 -14.12 -26.78
N GLY A 186 1.33 -13.56 -26.57
CA GLY A 186 0.20 -14.32 -26.08
C GLY A 186 -1.13 -13.86 -26.65
N ALA A 187 -2.01 -14.83 -26.91
CA ALA A 187 -3.41 -14.58 -27.23
C ALA A 187 -4.30 -15.33 -26.23
N ILE A 188 -5.26 -14.62 -25.63
CA ILE A 188 -6.16 -15.14 -24.60
C ILE A 188 -7.61 -14.82 -24.98
N TRP A 189 -8.51 -15.79 -24.82
CA TRP A 189 -9.95 -15.63 -25.01
C TRP A 189 -10.71 -16.44 -23.94
N TRP A 190 -12.04 -16.36 -23.95
CA TRP A 190 -12.87 -16.89 -22.85
C TRP A 190 -12.58 -18.35 -22.45
N ASN A 191 -12.36 -19.23 -23.43
CA ASN A 191 -12.18 -20.66 -23.21
C ASN A 191 -10.83 -21.18 -23.73
N GLY A 192 -9.82 -20.33 -23.84
CA GLY A 192 -8.51 -20.77 -24.29
C GLY A 192 -7.44 -19.69 -24.30
N LYS A 193 -6.22 -20.13 -24.58
CA LYS A 193 -5.02 -19.31 -24.62
C LYS A 193 -3.94 -19.99 -25.43
N THR A 194 -3.04 -19.20 -25.98
CA THR A 194 -1.83 -19.66 -26.65
C THR A 194 -0.69 -18.68 -26.35
N PHE A 195 0.53 -19.20 -26.20
CA PHE A 195 1.71 -18.40 -25.89
C PHE A 195 2.89 -18.88 -26.73
N ALA A 196 3.75 -17.94 -27.08
CA ALA A 196 4.93 -18.19 -27.88
C ALA A 196 6.10 -17.35 -27.39
N ARG A 197 7.28 -17.95 -27.34
CA ARG A 197 8.53 -17.19 -27.18
C ARG A 197 8.96 -16.67 -28.55
N TYR A 198 9.50 -15.46 -28.58
CA TYR A 198 10.19 -14.92 -29.75
C TYR A 198 11.44 -14.16 -29.32
N ASP A 199 12.53 -14.26 -30.10
CA ASP A 199 13.84 -13.74 -29.67
C ASP A 199 14.15 -12.34 -30.24
N ASN A 200 13.55 -11.98 -31.38
CA ASN A 200 13.85 -10.74 -32.11
C ASN A 200 12.83 -9.63 -31.85
N TYR A 201 13.11 -8.41 -32.33
CA TYR A 201 12.11 -7.34 -32.37
C TYR A 201 10.89 -7.77 -33.19
N ILE A 202 9.70 -7.44 -32.69
CA ILE A 202 8.48 -7.76 -33.40
C ILE A 202 8.36 -6.87 -34.64
N ASN A 203 8.38 -7.50 -35.81
CA ASN A 203 8.08 -6.89 -37.09
C ASN A 203 6.85 -7.58 -37.69
N GLN A 204 6.38 -7.08 -38.83
CA GLN A 204 5.20 -7.64 -39.48
C GLN A 204 5.33 -9.15 -39.77
N THR A 205 6.49 -9.59 -40.27
CA THR A 205 6.73 -11.00 -40.63
C THR A 205 6.68 -11.92 -39.42
N ILE A 206 7.37 -11.55 -38.33
CA ILE A 206 7.37 -12.30 -37.08
C ILE A 206 5.96 -12.32 -36.49
N TYR A 207 5.27 -11.18 -36.48
CA TYR A 207 3.89 -11.12 -35.98
C TYR A 207 2.95 -12.03 -36.76
N GLN A 208 3.06 -12.02 -38.09
CA GLN A 208 2.28 -12.92 -38.95
C GLN A 208 2.57 -14.39 -38.65
N GLN A 209 3.84 -14.78 -38.52
CA GLN A 209 4.23 -16.14 -38.13
C GLN A 209 3.63 -16.52 -36.77
N LEU A 210 3.67 -15.62 -35.79
CA LEU A 210 3.09 -15.87 -34.47
C LEU A 210 1.58 -16.13 -34.55
N LEU A 211 0.85 -15.33 -35.32
CA LEU A 211 -0.57 -15.56 -35.58
C LEU A 211 -0.82 -16.92 -36.26
N GLU A 212 -0.05 -17.25 -37.29
CA GLU A 212 -0.25 -18.48 -38.06
C GLU A 212 0.05 -19.74 -37.26
N TYR A 213 1.22 -19.79 -36.60
CA TYR A 213 1.66 -20.99 -35.89
C TYR A 213 0.95 -21.17 -34.56
N HIS A 214 0.63 -20.09 -33.84
CA HIS A 214 0.13 -20.19 -32.48
C HIS A 214 -1.36 -19.90 -32.32
N LEU A 215 -1.93 -18.98 -33.11
CA LEU A 215 -3.38 -18.72 -33.10
C LEU A 215 -4.13 -19.55 -34.15
N GLY A 216 -3.52 -19.77 -35.32
CA GLY A 216 -4.07 -20.56 -36.44
C GLY A 216 -4.76 -21.86 -36.03
N PRO A 217 -4.12 -22.73 -35.20
CA PRO A 217 -4.72 -23.98 -34.74
C PRO A 217 -6.04 -23.82 -33.98
N TYR A 218 -6.32 -22.64 -33.42
CA TYR A 218 -7.50 -22.36 -32.58
C TYR A 218 -8.56 -21.50 -33.28
N ILE A 219 -8.33 -21.06 -34.53
CA ILE A 219 -9.24 -20.18 -35.27
C ILE A 219 -10.65 -20.78 -35.39
N HIS A 220 -10.75 -22.10 -35.62
CA HIS A 220 -12.03 -22.80 -35.70
C HIS A 220 -12.88 -22.66 -34.42
N LYS A 221 -12.26 -22.45 -33.26
CA LYS A 221 -12.94 -22.26 -31.97
C LYS A 221 -13.35 -20.81 -31.71
N CYS A 222 -12.73 -19.86 -32.43
CA CYS A 222 -12.85 -18.43 -32.17
C CYS A 222 -13.40 -17.64 -33.37
N ARG A 223 -14.02 -18.32 -34.34
CA ARG A 223 -14.58 -17.67 -35.52
C ARG A 223 -15.60 -16.59 -35.11
N ARG A 224 -15.55 -15.42 -35.77
CA ARG A 224 -16.35 -14.22 -35.45
C ARG A 224 -16.04 -13.59 -34.10
N TYR A 225 -14.90 -13.91 -33.50
CA TYR A 225 -14.45 -13.20 -32.30
C TYR A 225 -13.84 -11.86 -32.70
N ALA A 226 -14.00 -10.89 -31.80
CA ALA A 226 -13.39 -9.60 -31.90
C ALA A 226 -11.95 -9.65 -31.34
N VAL A 227 -11.00 -9.01 -32.01
CA VAL A 227 -9.59 -9.03 -31.63
C VAL A 227 -9.22 -7.67 -31.07
N ALA A 228 -8.82 -7.65 -29.80
CA ALA A 228 -8.18 -6.52 -29.15
C ALA A 228 -6.67 -6.72 -29.16
N GLN A 229 -5.96 -5.79 -29.78
CA GLN A 229 -4.50 -5.71 -29.78
C GLN A 229 -4.08 -4.25 -29.62
N ASP A 230 -2.82 -4.00 -29.31
CA ASP A 230 -2.30 -2.65 -29.19
C ASP A 230 -2.23 -1.92 -30.55
N LYS A 231 -1.87 -0.63 -30.54
CA LYS A 231 -1.75 0.20 -31.76
C LYS A 231 -0.35 0.23 -32.36
N LEU A 232 0.49 -0.79 -32.13
CA LEU A 232 1.80 -0.88 -32.77
C LEU A 232 1.66 -0.96 -34.29
N ARG A 233 2.49 -0.20 -35.02
CA ARG A 233 2.38 -0.09 -36.49
C ARG A 233 2.43 -1.43 -37.20
N SER A 234 3.22 -2.39 -36.71
CA SER A 234 3.33 -3.76 -37.24
C SER A 234 2.00 -4.51 -37.24
N HIS A 235 1.15 -4.28 -36.24
CA HIS A 235 -0.12 -5.01 -36.05
C HIS A 235 -1.25 -4.52 -36.97
N TRP A 236 -1.09 -3.34 -37.56
CA TRP A 236 -2.12 -2.66 -38.33
C TRP A 236 -1.83 -2.57 -39.82
N THR A 237 -0.79 -3.26 -40.28
CA THR A 237 -0.43 -3.35 -41.70
C THR A 237 -1.52 -4.09 -42.49
N LYS A 238 -1.64 -3.78 -43.80
CA LYS A 238 -2.64 -4.42 -44.68
C LYS A 238 -2.60 -5.96 -44.62
N PRO A 239 -1.43 -6.62 -44.65
CA PRO A 239 -1.38 -8.09 -44.62
C PRO A 239 -1.90 -8.67 -43.31
N ILE A 240 -1.68 -8.00 -42.18
CA ILE A 240 -2.20 -8.46 -40.88
C ILE A 240 -3.71 -8.32 -40.80
N ARG A 241 -4.27 -7.19 -41.29
CA ARG A 241 -5.72 -7.00 -41.36
C ARG A 241 -6.38 -8.07 -42.23
N GLN A 242 -5.84 -8.29 -43.43
CA GLN A 242 -6.30 -9.36 -44.33
C GLN A 242 -6.26 -10.72 -43.64
N ARG A 243 -5.19 -11.01 -42.88
CA ARG A 243 -5.07 -12.28 -42.17
C ARG A 243 -6.14 -12.49 -41.11
N PHE A 244 -6.52 -11.44 -40.38
CA PHE A 244 -7.64 -11.53 -39.44
C PHE A 244 -8.97 -11.76 -40.16
N GLU A 245 -9.20 -11.07 -41.27
CA GLU A 245 -10.39 -11.26 -42.11
C GLU A 245 -10.47 -12.68 -42.69
N ASP A 246 -9.36 -13.22 -43.21
CA ASP A 246 -9.25 -14.58 -43.75
C ASP A 246 -9.56 -15.64 -42.67
N HIS A 247 -9.16 -15.37 -41.43
CA HIS A 247 -9.50 -16.19 -40.26
C HIS A 247 -10.93 -15.96 -39.72
N GLY A 248 -11.69 -15.04 -40.32
CA GLY A 248 -13.04 -14.68 -39.87
C GLY A 248 -13.07 -14.00 -38.50
N LEU A 249 -11.99 -13.30 -38.14
CA LEU A 249 -11.85 -12.51 -36.92
C LEU A 249 -12.11 -11.02 -37.23
N GLN A 250 -12.66 -10.29 -36.26
CA GLN A 250 -12.99 -8.87 -36.41
C GLN A 250 -12.04 -8.02 -35.58
N LEU A 251 -11.24 -7.16 -36.20
CA LEU A 251 -10.33 -6.30 -35.47
C LEU A 251 -11.10 -5.15 -34.79
N LEU A 252 -10.77 -4.85 -33.52
CA LEU A 252 -11.37 -3.74 -32.76
C LEU A 252 -10.55 -2.46 -32.94
N ASP A 253 -11.18 -1.42 -33.49
CA ASP A 253 -10.57 -0.11 -33.81
C ASP A 253 -10.70 0.95 -32.70
#